data_AF-A0A075PAJ9-F1
#
_entry.id   AF-A0A075PAJ9-F1
#
_cell.length_a   1.000
_cell.length_b   1.000
_cell.length_c   1.000
_cell.angle_alpha   90.00
_cell.angle_beta   90.00
_cell.angle_gamma   90.00
#
_symmetry.space_group_name_H-M   'P 1'
#
loop_
_entity.id
_entity.type
_entity.pdbx_description
1 polymer ?
#
loop_
_entity_poly.entity_id
_entity_poly.type
_entity_poly.pdbx_seq_one_letter_code
_entity_poly.pdbx_strand_id
1 'polypeptide(L)'
;MVSAKEKIAYGLGDTASNFIFQTVMLFLTFYYTDVVGLSAAAVGSMFLLVRIFDAITDPLMGSLADRTRTRWGSYRPYLLWLALPFALCSVLAFTSPQWLPENGKLIYAFATYALLMLMYTAINIPYSALGGVMSAESSERVSIQSYRFVFAMAGGLLVTSFMLPLVEWLGEGNEALGYQRAMMVMSAVGAMLFLLCFLGTKERVPPSNNAPVAYKSQLAALFKNDQCRVLCLVAIVLLTGMVMRNTLALYYVKYVLQRPESATLFVTAGMIGSIIGCALANPVAKRFCKIKVYIGLQIISACLCVVNFFIPYDAWYAAISLHFLWGLFLQMATPLLWSKIADVVDYGEFKTGLRMTGLTYSTVVFFIKVGLALGGALAGWLLAFFNYQAGVFNPDVAQGIVALFCIGPAVASIGVAIIMRWYTLDDQTVVSIQNALGLTTKTNNA
;
A
#
# COMPACT_ATOMS: atom_id res chain seq x y z
N MET A 1 3.13 18.86 18.47
CA MET A 1 2.09 17.82 18.23
C MET A 1 1.36 18.12 16.93
N VAL A 2 0.91 17.09 16.20
CA VAL A 2 0.21 17.24 14.92
C VAL A 2 -1.30 17.21 15.16
N SER A 3 -2.01 18.24 14.70
CA SER A 3 -3.46 18.36 14.93
C SER A 3 -4.25 17.30 14.16
N ALA A 4 -5.46 16.97 14.63
CA ALA A 4 -6.35 16.06 13.90
C ALA A 4 -6.68 16.57 12.48
N LYS A 5 -6.78 17.89 12.29
CA LYS A 5 -7.00 18.51 10.98
C LYS A 5 -5.85 18.22 10.01
N GLU A 6 -4.61 18.32 10.49
CA GLU A 6 -3.43 18.00 9.66
C GLU A 6 -3.34 16.49 9.34
N LYS A 7 -3.74 15.62 10.28
CA LYS A 7 -3.80 14.16 10.06
C LYS A 7 -4.86 13.77 9.04
N ILE A 8 -6.03 14.40 9.10
CA ILE A 8 -7.08 14.24 8.09
C ILE A 8 -6.58 14.72 6.74
N ALA A 9 -6.00 15.93 6.66
CA ALA A 9 -5.45 16.46 5.42
C ALA A 9 -4.40 15.53 4.81
N TYR A 10 -3.51 14.95 5.64
CA TYR A 10 -2.57 13.93 5.18
C TYR A 10 -3.30 12.72 4.61
N GLY A 11 -4.31 12.18 5.31
CA GLY A 11 -5.10 11.04 4.83
C GLY A 11 -5.82 11.28 3.50
N LEU A 12 -6.30 12.50 3.24
CA LEU A 12 -6.92 12.86 1.96
C LEU A 12 -5.97 12.67 0.76
N GLY A 13 -4.66 12.83 0.94
CA GLY A 13 -3.67 12.55 -0.10
C GLY A 13 -3.60 11.06 -0.49
N ASP A 14 -3.80 10.14 0.47
CA ASP A 14 -3.85 8.70 0.16
C ASP A 14 -5.18 8.35 -0.49
N THR A 15 -6.29 8.95 -0.04
CA THR A 15 -7.60 8.83 -0.71
C THR A 15 -7.50 9.21 -2.18
N ALA A 16 -6.86 10.35 -2.49
CA ALA A 16 -6.64 10.81 -3.85
C ALA A 16 -5.84 9.80 -4.70
N SER A 17 -4.78 9.23 -4.13
CA SER A 17 -3.98 8.20 -4.78
C SER A 17 -4.78 6.91 -5.00
N ASN A 18 -5.61 6.52 -4.03
CA ASN A 18 -6.44 5.32 -4.09
C ASN A 18 -7.57 5.43 -5.11
N PHE A 19 -8.10 6.62 -5.38
CA PHE A 19 -9.10 6.83 -6.44
C PHE A 19 -8.62 6.32 -7.79
N ILE A 20 -7.38 6.63 -8.14
CA ILE A 20 -6.80 6.23 -9.42
C ILE A 20 -6.23 4.81 -9.31
N PHE A 21 -5.49 4.49 -8.24
CA PHE A 21 -4.86 3.18 -8.09
C PHE A 21 -5.88 2.03 -8.07
N GLN A 22 -6.97 2.16 -7.30
CA GLN A 22 -7.99 1.11 -7.24
C GLN A 22 -8.76 1.01 -8.55
N THR A 23 -9.01 2.12 -9.23
CA THR A 23 -9.68 2.09 -10.53
C THR A 23 -8.82 1.35 -11.56
N VAL A 24 -7.50 1.61 -11.55
CA VAL A 24 -6.54 0.90 -12.40
C VAL A 24 -6.52 -0.60 -12.11
N MET A 25 -6.44 -0.98 -10.83
CA MET A 25 -6.35 -2.38 -10.43
C MET A 25 -7.62 -3.19 -10.77
N LEU A 26 -8.79 -2.57 -10.70
CA LEU A 26 -10.07 -3.27 -10.84
C LEU A 26 -10.64 -3.20 -12.25
N PHE A 27 -10.51 -2.07 -12.94
CA PHE A 27 -11.26 -1.80 -14.17
C PHE A 27 -10.38 -1.64 -15.41
N LEU A 28 -9.09 -1.32 -15.29
CA LEU A 28 -8.27 -1.00 -16.47
C LEU A 28 -8.08 -2.19 -17.40
N THR A 29 -7.90 -3.40 -16.85
CA THR A 29 -7.80 -4.62 -17.65
C THR A 29 -9.05 -4.81 -18.49
N PHE A 30 -10.22 -4.78 -17.84
CA PHE A 30 -11.53 -4.92 -18.47
C PHE A 30 -11.76 -3.84 -19.53
N TYR A 31 -11.46 -2.59 -19.21
CA TYR A 31 -11.57 -1.48 -20.16
C TYR A 31 -10.72 -1.73 -21.42
N TYR A 32 -9.48 -2.18 -21.28
CA TYR A 32 -8.64 -2.45 -22.44
C TYR A 32 -9.06 -3.69 -23.24
N THR A 33 -9.55 -4.74 -22.59
CA THR A 33 -9.97 -5.97 -23.27
C THR A 33 -11.35 -5.86 -23.89
N ASP A 34 -12.35 -5.49 -23.10
CA ASP A 34 -13.76 -5.60 -23.46
C ASP A 34 -14.29 -4.32 -24.12
N VAL A 35 -13.79 -3.15 -23.70
CA VAL A 35 -14.25 -1.86 -24.24
C VAL A 35 -13.39 -1.40 -25.43
N VAL A 36 -12.06 -1.50 -25.32
CA VAL A 36 -11.14 -1.08 -26.39
C VAL A 36 -10.89 -2.18 -27.43
N GLY A 37 -11.00 -3.45 -27.02
CA GLY A 37 -10.80 -4.62 -27.88
C GLY A 37 -9.36 -5.10 -28.02
N LEU A 38 -8.47 -4.78 -27.07
CA LEU A 38 -7.08 -5.25 -27.10
C LEU A 38 -6.98 -6.70 -26.60
N SER A 39 -6.05 -7.47 -27.17
CA SER A 39 -5.80 -8.83 -26.67
C SER A 39 -5.32 -8.81 -25.21
N ALA A 40 -5.88 -9.71 -24.39
CA ALA A 40 -5.53 -9.81 -22.97
C ALA A 40 -4.02 -10.10 -22.76
N ALA A 41 -3.40 -10.87 -23.66
CA ALA A 41 -1.97 -11.15 -23.62
C ALA A 41 -1.11 -9.87 -23.79
N ALA A 42 -1.50 -8.98 -24.71
CA ALA A 42 -0.82 -7.71 -24.91
C ALA A 42 -0.99 -6.78 -23.69
N VAL A 43 -2.20 -6.68 -23.14
CA VAL A 43 -2.49 -5.89 -21.93
C VAL A 43 -1.70 -6.39 -20.73
N GLY A 44 -1.66 -7.71 -20.50
CA GLY A 44 -0.88 -8.31 -19.42
C GLY A 44 0.62 -8.05 -19.56
N SER A 45 1.16 -8.17 -20.79
CA SER A 45 2.58 -7.88 -21.07
C SER A 45 2.92 -6.41 -20.83
N MET A 46 2.04 -5.49 -21.23
CA MET A 46 2.16 -4.06 -20.97
C MET A 46 2.22 -3.77 -19.46
N PHE A 47 1.32 -4.35 -18.66
CA PHE A 47 1.33 -4.16 -17.22
C PHE A 47 2.61 -4.66 -16.56
N LEU A 48 3.13 -5.82 -17.00
CA LEU A 48 4.38 -6.35 -16.50
C LEU A 48 5.57 -5.42 -16.81
N LEU A 49 5.68 -4.93 -18.05
CA LEU A 49 6.77 -4.05 -18.47
C LEU A 49 6.76 -2.73 -17.69
N VAL A 50 5.60 -2.12 -17.49
CA VAL A 50 5.48 -0.89 -16.70
C VAL A 50 5.79 -1.15 -15.22
N ARG A 51 5.45 -2.32 -14.68
CA ARG A 51 5.83 -2.70 -13.31
C ARG A 51 7.34 -2.86 -13.13
N ILE A 52 8.05 -3.36 -14.13
CA ILE A 52 9.53 -3.41 -14.12
C ILE A 52 10.10 -1.99 -14.18
N PHE A 53 9.49 -1.11 -14.95
CA PHE A 53 9.89 0.30 -14.99
C PHE A 53 9.68 0.99 -13.64
N ASP A 54 8.55 0.75 -12.97
CA ASP A 54 8.25 1.27 -11.62
C ASP A 54 9.30 0.86 -10.58
N ALA A 55 9.84 -0.36 -10.69
CA ALA A 55 10.89 -0.85 -9.79
C ALA A 55 12.16 0.02 -9.82
N ILE A 56 12.43 0.69 -10.95
CA ILE A 56 13.58 1.55 -11.14
C ILE A 56 13.22 3.01 -10.79
N THR A 57 12.05 3.47 -11.21
CA THR A 57 11.63 4.87 -11.00
C THR A 57 11.34 5.18 -9.54
N ASP A 58 10.83 4.22 -8.74
CA ASP A 58 10.54 4.40 -7.31
C ASP A 58 11.79 4.87 -6.51
N PRO A 59 12.93 4.13 -6.49
CA PRO A 59 14.15 4.59 -5.81
C PRO A 59 14.70 5.92 -6.33
N LEU A 60 14.67 6.12 -7.66
CA LEU A 60 15.16 7.35 -8.27
C LEU A 60 14.32 8.56 -7.85
N MET A 61 13.00 8.40 -7.81
CA MET A 61 12.07 9.43 -7.36
C MET A 61 12.24 9.74 -5.88
N GLY A 62 12.50 8.72 -5.05
CA GLY A 62 12.84 8.92 -3.64
C GLY A 62 14.08 9.80 -3.46
N SER A 63 15.16 9.51 -4.20
CA SER A 63 16.38 10.32 -4.19
C SER A 63 16.16 11.73 -4.74
N LEU A 64 15.34 11.88 -5.78
CA LEU A 64 14.99 13.18 -6.34
C LEU A 64 14.25 14.03 -5.31
N ALA A 65 13.25 13.47 -4.64
CA ALA A 65 12.50 14.15 -3.59
C ALA A 65 13.40 14.56 -2.41
N ASP A 66 14.35 13.70 -2.01
CA ASP A 66 15.35 14.01 -0.98
C ASP A 66 16.26 15.19 -1.34
N ARG A 67 16.48 15.48 -2.64
CA ARG A 67 17.30 16.61 -3.11
C ARG A 67 16.50 17.88 -3.34
N THR A 68 15.19 17.78 -3.46
CA THR A 68 14.33 18.94 -3.71
C THR A 68 14.36 19.89 -2.51
N ARG A 69 14.61 21.17 -2.80
CA ARG A 69 14.65 22.25 -1.82
C ARG A 69 13.76 23.37 -2.34
N THR A 70 12.65 23.62 -1.64
CA THR A 70 11.73 24.69 -2.00
C THR A 70 11.26 25.41 -0.74
N ARG A 71 10.63 26.58 -0.91
CA ARG A 71 9.97 27.31 0.19
C ARG A 71 8.84 26.53 0.88
N TRP A 72 8.30 25.49 0.24
CA TRP A 72 7.18 24.71 0.77
C TRP A 72 7.62 23.39 1.43
N GLY A 73 8.92 23.09 1.44
CA GLY A 73 9.49 21.82 1.89
C GLY A 73 10.08 20.99 0.75
N SER A 74 10.46 19.75 1.05
CA SER A 74 11.03 18.81 0.09
C SER A 74 9.98 17.92 -0.57
N TYR A 75 8.91 17.55 0.13
CA TYR A 75 7.92 16.56 -0.33
C TYR A 75 6.58 17.17 -0.74
N ARG A 76 6.13 18.20 -0.01
CA ARG A 76 4.86 18.90 -0.28
C ARG A 76 4.72 19.47 -1.70
N PRO A 77 5.77 20.05 -2.34
CA PRO A 77 5.63 20.63 -3.67
C PRO A 77 5.13 19.65 -4.74
N TYR A 78 5.47 18.36 -4.62
CA TYR A 78 5.04 17.34 -5.56
C TYR A 78 3.51 17.17 -5.58
N LEU A 79 2.85 17.34 -4.42
CA LEU A 79 1.39 17.33 -4.34
C LEU A 79 0.77 18.50 -5.11
N LEU A 80 1.42 19.66 -5.11
CA LEU A 80 0.94 20.86 -5.81
C LEU A 80 1.20 20.77 -7.31
N TRP A 81 2.44 20.42 -7.69
CA TRP A 81 2.87 20.43 -9.09
C TRP A 81 2.30 19.28 -9.91
N LEU A 82 2.13 18.11 -9.29
CA LEU A 82 1.75 16.89 -10.00
C LEU A 82 0.28 16.51 -9.85
N ALA A 83 -0.50 17.16 -8.97
CA ALA A 83 -1.93 16.86 -8.83
C ALA A 83 -2.68 16.94 -10.17
N LEU A 84 -2.49 18.02 -10.93
CA LEU A 84 -3.14 18.20 -12.22
C LEU A 84 -2.55 17.29 -13.32
N PRO A 85 -1.23 17.21 -13.53
CA PRO A 85 -0.64 16.25 -14.47
C PRO A 85 -1.08 14.81 -14.22
N PHE A 86 -1.13 14.38 -12.95
CA PHE A 86 -1.57 13.04 -12.59
C PHE A 86 -3.04 12.81 -12.92
N ALA A 87 -3.92 13.78 -12.63
CA ALA A 87 -5.33 13.73 -12.98
C ALA A 87 -5.59 13.74 -14.50
N LEU A 88 -4.75 14.44 -15.28
CA LEU A 88 -4.85 14.41 -16.74
C LEU A 88 -4.41 13.06 -17.30
N CYS A 89 -3.29 12.52 -16.80
CA CYS A 89 -2.78 11.22 -17.24
C CYS A 89 -3.75 10.09 -16.92
N SER A 90 -4.49 10.16 -15.81
CA SER A 90 -5.49 9.15 -15.46
C SER A 90 -6.68 9.19 -16.41
N VAL A 91 -7.12 10.37 -16.85
CA VAL A 91 -8.17 10.49 -17.89
C VAL A 91 -7.67 9.99 -19.24
N LEU A 92 -6.43 10.32 -19.61
CA LEU A 92 -5.82 9.85 -20.87
C LEU A 92 -5.70 8.33 -20.92
N ALA A 93 -5.36 7.67 -19.81
CA ALA A 93 -5.29 6.20 -19.74
C ALA A 93 -6.64 5.52 -20.02
N PHE A 94 -7.75 6.18 -19.65
CA PHE A 94 -9.12 5.76 -19.92
C PHE A 94 -9.74 6.48 -21.12
N THR A 95 -8.91 7.01 -22.03
CA THR A 95 -9.32 7.55 -23.31
C THR A 95 -8.72 6.67 -24.39
N SER A 96 -9.52 6.08 -25.28
CA SER A 96 -8.97 5.36 -26.44
C SER A 96 -9.52 5.98 -27.73
N PRO A 97 -8.69 6.67 -28.53
CA PRO A 97 -9.14 7.23 -29.78
C PRO A 97 -9.60 6.13 -30.75
N GLN A 98 -10.89 6.17 -31.15
CA GLN A 98 -11.47 5.12 -32.00
C GLN A 98 -10.88 5.08 -33.41
N TRP A 99 -10.31 6.19 -33.89
CA TRP A 99 -9.68 6.30 -35.20
C TRP A 99 -8.31 5.58 -35.33
N LEU A 100 -7.76 5.04 -34.23
CA LEU A 100 -6.46 4.38 -34.25
C LEU A 100 -6.63 2.91 -34.71
N PRO A 101 -5.75 2.41 -35.59
CA PRO A 101 -5.61 0.97 -35.83
C PRO A 101 -5.28 0.23 -34.54
N GLU A 102 -5.50 -1.09 -34.51
CA GLU A 102 -5.28 -1.93 -33.31
C GLU A 102 -3.87 -1.75 -32.71
N ASN A 103 -2.82 -1.80 -33.55
CA ASN A 103 -1.43 -1.54 -33.13
C ASN A 103 -1.26 -0.12 -32.55
N GLY A 104 -1.96 0.88 -33.09
CA GLY A 104 -1.95 2.25 -32.60
C GLY A 104 -2.63 2.39 -31.24
N LYS A 105 -3.74 1.68 -31.02
CA LYS A 105 -4.44 1.62 -29.72
C LYS A 105 -3.54 0.99 -28.65
N LEU A 106 -2.82 -0.08 -28.99
CA LEU A 106 -1.90 -0.73 -28.05
C LEU A 106 -0.74 0.19 -27.64
N ILE A 107 -0.11 0.87 -28.61
CA ILE A 107 0.97 1.83 -28.33
C ILE A 107 0.45 2.99 -27.47
N TYR A 108 -0.75 3.51 -27.78
CA TYR A 108 -1.39 4.56 -27.00
C TYR A 108 -1.68 4.12 -25.56
N ALA A 109 -2.25 2.92 -25.37
CA ALA A 109 -2.51 2.34 -24.06
C ALA A 109 -1.22 2.17 -23.26
N PHE A 110 -0.15 1.68 -23.90
CA PHE A 110 1.16 1.55 -23.27
C PHE A 110 1.72 2.89 -22.83
N ALA A 111 1.72 3.89 -23.71
CA ALA A 111 2.28 5.21 -23.43
C ALA A 111 1.51 5.93 -22.30
N THR A 112 0.18 5.93 -22.36
CA THR A 112 -0.66 6.60 -21.35
C THR A 112 -0.62 5.88 -20.01
N TYR A 113 -0.62 4.55 -19.99
CA TYR A 113 -0.47 3.77 -18.77
C TYR A 113 0.92 3.94 -18.13
N ALA A 114 1.99 3.89 -18.93
CA ALA A 114 3.35 4.14 -18.43
C ALA A 114 3.50 5.55 -17.85
N LEU A 115 2.94 6.55 -18.54
CA LEU A 115 2.94 7.94 -18.05
C LEU A 115 2.13 8.10 -16.76
N LEU A 116 0.97 7.45 -16.68
CA LEU A 116 0.15 7.42 -15.47
C LEU A 116 0.92 6.83 -14.28
N MET A 117 1.58 5.70 -14.49
CA MET A 117 2.37 5.05 -13.43
C MET A 117 3.60 5.85 -13.02
N LEU A 118 4.25 6.55 -13.97
CA LEU A 118 5.31 7.50 -13.66
C LEU A 118 4.80 8.67 -12.81
N MET A 119 3.66 9.25 -13.15
CA MET A 119 3.03 10.32 -12.36
C MET A 119 2.59 9.83 -10.98
N TYR A 120 2.06 8.60 -10.89
CA TYR A 120 1.73 7.95 -9.63
C TYR A 120 2.96 7.82 -8.73
N THR A 121 4.08 7.38 -9.28
CA THR A 121 5.36 7.29 -8.56
C THR A 121 5.84 8.67 -8.11
N ALA A 122 5.78 9.65 -9.01
CA ALA A 122 6.26 11.00 -8.77
C ALA A 122 5.46 11.75 -7.68
N ILE A 123 4.19 11.42 -7.46
CA ILE A 123 3.38 12.00 -6.39
C ILE A 123 3.36 11.13 -5.11
N ASN A 124 3.25 9.81 -5.25
CA ASN A 124 2.99 8.91 -4.12
C ASN A 124 4.24 8.60 -3.28
N ILE A 125 5.43 8.55 -3.90
CA ILE A 125 6.69 8.35 -3.16
C ILE A 125 6.97 9.57 -2.24
N PRO A 126 6.96 10.82 -2.73
CA PRO A 126 7.08 11.98 -1.85
C PRO A 126 5.97 12.08 -0.80
N TYR A 127 4.72 11.78 -1.18
CA TYR A 127 3.58 11.73 -0.26
C TYR A 127 3.79 10.72 0.89
N SER A 128 4.31 9.55 0.58
CA SER A 128 4.62 8.53 1.58
C SER A 128 5.71 8.99 2.55
N ALA A 129 6.77 9.62 2.03
CA ALA A 129 7.85 10.18 2.83
C ALA A 129 7.41 11.38 3.71
N LEU A 130 6.46 12.19 3.23
CA LEU A 130 5.89 13.33 3.96
C LEU A 130 5.39 12.92 5.36
N GLY A 131 4.75 11.75 5.48
CA GLY A 131 4.25 11.24 6.76
C GLY A 131 5.35 11.03 7.82
N GLY A 132 6.59 10.76 7.40
CA GLY A 132 7.73 10.60 8.29
C GLY A 132 8.36 11.92 8.77
N VAL A 133 8.10 13.02 8.06
CA VAL A 133 8.67 14.36 8.36
C VAL A 133 7.65 15.35 8.94
N MET A 134 6.37 14.98 9.01
CA MET A 134 5.32 15.76 9.67
C MET A 134 5.47 15.83 11.20
N SER A 135 6.16 14.85 11.80
CA SER A 135 6.47 14.76 13.23
C SER A 135 7.78 13.98 13.44
N ALA A 136 8.60 14.40 14.40
CA ALA A 136 9.70 13.58 14.91
C ALA A 136 9.17 12.49 15.88
N GLU A 137 8.18 12.83 16.72
CA GLU A 137 7.62 11.93 17.72
C GLU A 137 7.07 10.62 17.13
N SER A 138 7.57 9.48 17.63
CA SER A 138 7.23 8.15 17.10
C SER A 138 5.74 7.81 17.26
N SER A 139 5.14 8.15 18.40
CA SER A 139 3.70 7.94 18.65
C SER A 139 2.81 8.77 17.71
N GLU A 140 3.21 10.00 17.38
CA GLU A 140 2.50 10.84 16.42
C GLU A 140 2.62 10.30 15.00
N ARG A 141 3.77 9.72 14.62
CA ARG A 141 3.94 9.02 13.33
C ARG A 141 2.97 7.86 13.19
N VAL A 142 2.79 7.02 14.23
CA VAL A 142 1.78 5.95 14.21
C VAL A 142 0.38 6.52 14.01
N SER A 143 0.04 7.61 14.72
CA SER A 143 -1.25 8.29 14.55
C SER A 143 -1.46 8.79 13.13
N ILE A 144 -0.48 9.47 12.54
CA ILE A 144 -0.54 9.97 11.15
C ILE A 144 -0.78 8.80 10.17
N GLN A 145 -0.04 7.70 10.32
CA GLN A 145 -0.18 6.52 9.46
C GLN A 145 -1.54 5.81 9.65
N SER A 146 -2.08 5.82 10.87
CA SER A 146 -3.41 5.24 11.16
C SER A 146 -4.51 6.01 10.43
N TYR A 147 -4.48 7.36 10.50
CA TYR A 147 -5.39 8.20 9.73
C TYR A 147 -5.22 7.96 8.23
N ARG A 148 -3.98 7.93 7.75
CA ARG A 148 -3.67 7.65 6.34
C ARG A 148 -4.40 6.40 5.82
N PHE A 149 -4.21 5.27 6.50
CA PHE A 149 -4.79 4.00 6.04
C PHE A 149 -6.31 3.92 6.18
N VAL A 150 -6.91 4.55 7.20
CA VAL A 150 -8.38 4.62 7.30
C VAL A 150 -8.96 5.38 6.09
N PHE A 151 -8.36 6.53 5.74
CA PHE A 151 -8.78 7.32 4.59
C PHE A 151 -8.46 6.66 3.24
N ALA A 152 -7.37 5.91 3.15
CA ALA A 152 -7.03 5.10 1.98
C ALA A 152 -8.10 4.03 1.71
N MET A 153 -8.50 3.29 2.74
CA MET A 153 -9.53 2.25 2.65
C MET A 153 -10.89 2.85 2.30
N ALA A 154 -11.26 3.97 2.92
CA ALA A 154 -12.47 4.70 2.56
C ALA A 154 -12.45 5.15 1.09
N GLY A 155 -11.30 5.64 0.60
CA GLY A 155 -11.11 6.00 -0.80
C GLY A 155 -11.31 4.83 -1.76
N GLY A 156 -10.74 3.67 -1.44
CA GLY A 156 -10.95 2.45 -2.22
C GLY A 156 -12.40 1.98 -2.25
N LEU A 157 -13.10 2.06 -1.11
CA LEU A 157 -14.52 1.73 -1.03
C LEU A 157 -15.39 2.67 -1.89
N LEU A 158 -15.09 3.97 -1.90
CA LEU A 158 -15.79 4.93 -2.77
C LEU A 158 -15.61 4.57 -4.25
N VAL A 159 -14.40 4.21 -4.68
CA VAL A 159 -14.16 3.75 -6.05
C VAL A 159 -15.02 2.53 -6.39
N THR A 160 -14.96 1.49 -5.57
CA THR A 160 -15.71 0.25 -5.84
C THR A 160 -17.22 0.47 -5.85
N SER A 161 -17.71 1.44 -5.07
CA SER A 161 -19.15 1.69 -4.91
C SER A 161 -19.71 2.61 -5.98
N PHE A 162 -18.94 3.61 -6.42
CA PHE A 162 -19.43 4.67 -7.32
C PHE A 162 -18.92 4.56 -8.75
N MET A 163 -17.83 3.84 -9.04
CA MET A 163 -17.25 3.81 -10.38
C MET A 163 -18.25 3.33 -11.45
N LEU A 164 -18.83 2.14 -11.30
CA LEU A 164 -19.76 1.59 -12.30
C LEU A 164 -21.07 2.40 -12.42
N PRO A 165 -21.74 2.80 -11.32
CA PRO A 165 -22.89 3.71 -11.42
C PRO A 165 -22.57 5.02 -12.15
N LEU A 166 -21.38 5.56 -11.95
CA LEU A 166 -20.94 6.79 -12.61
C LEU A 166 -20.67 6.55 -14.11
N VAL A 167 -20.10 5.40 -14.47
CA VAL A 167 -19.92 4.98 -15.88
C VAL A 167 -21.26 4.84 -16.59
N GLU A 168 -22.23 4.20 -15.96
CA GLU A 168 -23.58 4.02 -16.54
C GLU A 168 -24.29 5.37 -16.70
N TRP A 169 -24.27 6.20 -15.65
CA TRP A 169 -24.93 7.50 -15.65
C TRP A 169 -24.30 8.51 -16.63
N LEU A 170 -22.97 8.58 -16.69
CA LEU A 170 -22.25 9.51 -17.58
C LEU A 170 -22.03 8.95 -18.98
N GLY A 171 -22.13 7.64 -19.17
CA GLY A 171 -21.85 6.97 -20.44
C GLY A 171 -22.96 7.12 -21.47
N GLU A 172 -24.21 7.33 -21.02
CA GLU A 172 -25.37 7.46 -21.91
C GLU A 172 -25.47 6.29 -22.93
N GLY A 173 -25.10 5.08 -22.50
CA GLY A 173 -25.04 3.87 -23.34
C GLY A 173 -23.72 3.63 -24.07
N ASN A 174 -22.74 4.55 -23.99
CA ASN A 174 -21.37 4.36 -24.47
C ASN A 174 -20.42 4.11 -23.30
N GLU A 175 -20.02 2.85 -23.11
CA GLU A 175 -19.14 2.45 -22.01
C GLU A 175 -17.77 3.16 -22.05
N ALA A 176 -17.18 3.33 -23.24
CA ALA A 176 -15.87 3.97 -23.36
C ALA A 176 -15.92 5.43 -22.87
N LEU A 177 -16.97 6.16 -23.28
CA LEU A 177 -17.20 7.53 -22.84
C LEU A 177 -17.57 7.58 -21.35
N GLY A 178 -18.32 6.60 -20.86
CA GLY A 178 -18.68 6.46 -19.45
C GLY A 178 -17.44 6.31 -18.56
N TYR A 179 -16.52 5.41 -18.90
CA TYR A 179 -15.23 5.23 -18.20
C TYR A 179 -14.39 6.50 -18.22
N GLN A 180 -14.29 7.16 -19.38
CA GLN A 180 -13.53 8.40 -19.51
C GLN A 180 -14.11 9.53 -18.63
N ARG A 181 -15.43 9.75 -18.68
CA ARG A 181 -16.12 10.80 -17.91
C ARG A 181 -16.12 10.49 -16.41
N ALA A 182 -16.33 9.23 -16.02
CA ALA A 182 -16.22 8.80 -14.63
C ALA A 182 -14.80 9.06 -14.08
N MET A 183 -13.77 8.72 -14.86
CA MET A 183 -12.38 9.03 -14.50
C MET A 183 -12.11 10.52 -14.43
N MET A 184 -12.74 11.35 -15.26
CA MET A 184 -12.61 12.81 -15.17
C MET A 184 -13.13 13.34 -13.83
N VAL A 185 -14.30 12.90 -13.40
CA VAL A 185 -14.88 13.29 -12.09
C VAL A 185 -13.99 12.81 -10.95
N MET A 186 -13.62 11.52 -10.94
CA MET A 186 -12.80 10.94 -9.86
C MET A 186 -11.41 11.59 -9.80
N SER A 187 -10.80 11.89 -10.95
CA SER A 187 -9.49 12.54 -11.02
C SER A 187 -9.55 14.02 -10.63
N ALA A 188 -10.64 14.73 -10.94
CA ALA A 188 -10.86 16.10 -10.49
C ALA A 188 -11.00 16.16 -8.96
N VAL A 189 -11.79 15.25 -8.37
CA VAL A 189 -11.89 15.13 -6.90
C VAL A 189 -10.54 14.75 -6.31
N GLY A 190 -9.82 13.77 -6.88
CA GLY A 190 -8.49 13.38 -6.44
C GLY A 190 -7.49 14.55 -6.46
N ALA A 191 -7.47 15.35 -7.54
CA ALA A 191 -6.62 16.54 -7.62
C ALA A 191 -6.96 17.55 -6.52
N MET A 192 -8.26 17.81 -6.27
CA MET A 192 -8.70 18.68 -5.17
C MET A 192 -8.22 18.15 -3.81
N LEU A 193 -8.33 16.83 -3.57
CA LEU A 193 -7.88 16.19 -2.34
C LEU A 193 -6.34 16.30 -2.16
N PHE A 194 -5.55 16.18 -3.22
CA PHE A 194 -4.10 16.44 -3.15
C PHE A 194 -3.78 17.89 -2.78
N LEU A 195 -4.52 18.86 -3.34
CA LEU A 195 -4.35 20.28 -3.00
C LEU A 195 -4.74 20.56 -1.54
N LEU A 196 -5.82 19.94 -1.05
CA LEU A 196 -6.20 20.02 0.37
C LEU A 196 -5.13 19.39 1.27
N CYS A 197 -4.54 18.26 0.87
CA CYS A 197 -3.40 17.66 1.56
C CYS A 197 -2.20 18.61 1.58
N PHE A 198 -1.86 19.24 0.47
CA PHE A 198 -0.78 20.24 0.40
C PHE A 198 -1.02 21.41 1.36
N LEU A 199 -2.23 22.00 1.35
CA LEU A 199 -2.58 23.15 2.17
C LEU A 199 -2.66 22.80 3.67
N GLY A 200 -3.13 21.59 3.99
CA GLY A 200 -3.37 21.14 5.36
C GLY A 200 -2.19 20.43 6.04
N THR A 201 -1.09 20.15 5.34
CA THR A 201 0.10 19.49 5.91
C THR A 201 1.27 20.45 6.08
N LYS A 202 2.17 20.15 7.01
CA LYS A 202 3.41 20.92 7.26
C LYS A 202 4.58 19.97 7.52
N GLU A 203 5.70 20.23 6.88
CA GLU A 203 6.98 19.54 7.17
C GLU A 203 7.59 20.18 8.41
N ARG A 204 7.94 19.36 9.41
CA ARG A 204 8.52 19.80 10.68
C ARG A 204 9.95 19.30 10.89
N VAL A 205 10.27 18.15 10.28
CA VAL A 205 11.63 17.60 10.32
C VAL A 205 12.39 18.13 9.11
N PRO A 206 13.45 18.94 9.30
CA PRO A 206 14.19 19.52 8.19
C PRO A 206 14.96 18.44 7.41
N PRO A 207 15.21 18.66 6.11
CA PRO A 207 16.18 17.86 5.39
C PRO A 207 17.59 18.09 5.97
N SER A 208 18.48 17.10 5.87
CA SER A 208 19.89 17.25 6.28
C SER A 208 20.54 18.44 5.56
N ASN A 209 21.28 19.27 6.31
CA ASN A 209 21.95 20.50 5.85
C ASN A 209 23.14 20.26 4.89
N ASN A 210 23.40 19.01 4.52
CA ASN A 210 24.50 18.68 3.63
C ASN A 210 24.14 18.98 2.16
N ALA A 211 25.16 19.37 1.38
CA ALA A 211 25.06 19.55 -0.07
C ALA A 211 24.44 18.30 -0.75
N PRO A 212 23.80 18.45 -1.94
CA PRO A 212 23.15 17.34 -2.61
C PRO A 212 24.09 16.15 -2.78
N VAL A 213 23.80 15.05 -2.07
CA VAL A 213 24.66 13.86 -2.09
C VAL A 213 24.36 13.02 -3.32
N ALA A 214 25.43 12.55 -3.99
CA ALA A 214 25.34 11.70 -5.16
C ALA A 214 24.55 10.40 -4.87
N TYR A 215 23.82 9.91 -5.87
CA TYR A 215 22.89 8.78 -5.71
C TYR A 215 23.62 7.50 -5.27
N LYS A 216 24.81 7.27 -5.83
CA LYS A 216 25.68 6.14 -5.45
C LYS A 216 26.02 6.14 -3.96
N SER A 217 26.33 7.32 -3.40
CA SER A 217 26.68 7.45 -1.98
C SER A 217 25.46 7.26 -1.07
N GLN A 218 24.28 7.75 -1.49
CA GLN A 218 23.03 7.50 -0.78
C GLN A 218 22.69 6.00 -0.76
N LEU A 219 22.83 5.32 -1.90
CA LEU A 219 22.59 3.88 -2.01
C LEU A 219 23.57 3.09 -1.12
N ALA A 220 24.87 3.43 -1.13
CA ALA A 220 25.85 2.80 -0.26
C ALA A 220 25.54 3.02 1.23
N ALA A 221 25.08 4.21 1.62
CA ALA A 221 24.67 4.51 2.98
C ALA A 221 23.41 3.72 3.39
N LEU A 222 22.45 3.55 2.48
CA LEU A 222 21.25 2.74 2.69
C LEU A 222 21.61 1.29 2.99
N PHE A 223 22.55 0.69 2.25
CA PHE A 223 23.02 -0.68 2.50
C PHE A 223 23.75 -0.84 3.85
N LYS A 224 24.35 0.23 4.38
CA LYS A 224 24.95 0.26 5.73
C LYS A 224 23.90 0.33 6.84
N ASN A 225 22.68 0.75 6.53
CA ASN A 225 21.55 0.78 7.47
C ASN A 225 20.97 -0.63 7.62
N ASP A 226 21.42 -1.35 8.66
CA ASP A 226 20.96 -2.69 9.01
C ASP A 226 19.47 -2.74 9.35
N GLN A 227 18.94 -1.72 10.03
CA GLN A 227 17.53 -1.66 10.41
C GLN A 227 16.61 -1.48 9.18
N CYS A 228 17.10 -0.80 8.13
CA CYS A 228 16.40 -0.72 6.84
C CYS A 228 16.29 -2.09 6.17
N ARG A 229 17.38 -2.88 6.19
CA ARG A 229 17.38 -4.25 5.60
C ARG A 229 16.41 -5.16 6.33
N VAL A 230 16.33 -5.06 7.66
CA VAL A 230 15.35 -5.80 8.48
C VAL A 230 13.92 -5.44 8.06
N LEU A 231 13.59 -4.15 7.92
CA LEU A 231 12.25 -3.74 7.48
C LEU A 231 11.91 -4.16 6.04
N CYS A 232 12.89 -4.16 5.13
CA CYS A 232 12.68 -4.66 3.77
C CYS A 232 12.32 -6.15 3.78
N LEU A 233 13.04 -6.96 4.58
CA LEU A 233 12.73 -8.38 4.73
C LEU A 233 11.35 -8.61 5.36
N VAL A 234 11.01 -7.83 6.40
CA VAL A 234 9.68 -7.86 7.03
C VAL A 234 8.59 -7.55 6.01
N ALA A 235 8.78 -6.53 5.17
CA ALA A 235 7.82 -6.15 4.14
C ALA A 235 7.58 -7.30 3.14
N ILE A 236 8.62 -7.94 2.62
CA ILE A 236 8.46 -9.07 1.69
C ILE A 236 7.64 -10.18 2.34
N VAL A 237 8.08 -10.67 3.51
CA VAL A 237 7.46 -11.84 4.16
C VAL A 237 6.01 -11.54 4.56
N LEU A 238 5.75 -10.37 5.17
CA LEU A 238 4.41 -9.96 5.58
C LEU A 238 3.45 -9.87 4.38
N LEU A 239 3.86 -9.17 3.33
CA LEU A 239 2.98 -8.90 2.19
C LEU A 239 2.74 -10.15 1.34
N THR A 240 3.73 -11.06 1.26
CA THR A 240 3.53 -12.36 0.63
C THR A 240 2.46 -13.18 1.34
N GLY A 241 2.51 -13.28 2.68
CA GLY A 241 1.49 -13.97 3.46
C GLY A 241 0.10 -13.33 3.35
N MET A 242 0.04 -12.01 3.43
CA MET A 242 -1.21 -11.25 3.30
C MET A 242 -1.87 -11.45 1.92
N VAL A 243 -1.12 -11.28 0.83
CA VAL A 243 -1.67 -11.42 -0.53
C VAL A 243 -2.09 -12.84 -0.80
N MET A 244 -1.27 -13.83 -0.42
CA MET A 244 -1.62 -15.23 -0.59
C MET A 244 -2.98 -15.55 0.07
N ARG A 245 -3.22 -15.05 1.30
CA ARG A 245 -4.54 -15.23 1.95
C ARG A 245 -5.65 -14.55 1.18
N ASN A 246 -5.47 -13.29 0.81
CA ASN A 246 -6.50 -12.51 0.13
C ASN A 246 -6.85 -13.08 -1.26
N THR A 247 -5.87 -13.57 -2.00
CA THR A 247 -6.07 -14.24 -3.29
C THR A 247 -6.86 -15.54 -3.12
N LEU A 248 -6.54 -16.34 -2.10
CA LEU A 248 -7.20 -17.62 -1.85
C LEU A 248 -8.56 -17.50 -1.14
N ALA A 249 -8.91 -16.32 -0.60
CA ALA A 249 -10.15 -16.11 0.17
C ALA A 249 -11.42 -16.49 -0.61
N LEU A 250 -11.53 -16.08 -1.88
CA LEU A 250 -12.68 -16.43 -2.70
C LEU A 250 -12.75 -17.93 -3.01
N TYR A 251 -11.60 -18.56 -3.27
CA TYR A 251 -11.51 -20.00 -3.50
C TYR A 251 -11.89 -20.79 -2.25
N TYR A 252 -11.45 -20.33 -1.07
CA TYR A 252 -11.80 -20.90 0.21
C TYR A 252 -13.33 -20.87 0.42
N VAL A 253 -13.98 -19.74 0.21
CA VAL A 253 -15.45 -19.66 0.37
C VAL A 253 -16.19 -20.53 -0.65
N LYS A 254 -15.74 -20.52 -1.91
CA LYS A 254 -16.41 -21.23 -3.00
C LYS A 254 -16.24 -22.75 -2.92
N TYR A 255 -15.03 -23.23 -2.66
CA TYR A 255 -14.69 -24.65 -2.77
C TYR A 255 -14.52 -25.35 -1.43
N VAL A 256 -14.13 -24.64 -0.36
CA VAL A 256 -13.99 -25.23 0.98
C VAL A 256 -15.29 -25.07 1.77
N LEU A 257 -15.80 -23.84 1.90
CA LEU A 257 -17.05 -23.60 2.62
C LEU A 257 -18.28 -24.00 1.79
N GLN A 258 -18.14 -24.17 0.47
CA GLN A 258 -19.23 -24.48 -0.47
C GLN A 258 -20.38 -23.47 -0.41
N ARG A 259 -20.04 -22.19 -0.20
CA ARG A 259 -20.98 -21.07 0.02
C ARG A 259 -20.65 -19.88 -0.87
N PRO A 260 -20.65 -20.02 -2.20
CA PRO A 260 -20.30 -18.91 -3.11
C PRO A 260 -21.13 -17.65 -2.88
N GLU A 261 -22.39 -17.78 -2.43
CA GLU A 261 -23.27 -16.67 -2.07
C GLU A 261 -22.75 -15.84 -0.89
N SER A 262 -21.91 -16.42 -0.03
CA SER A 262 -21.34 -15.76 1.15
C SER A 262 -19.97 -15.12 0.88
N ALA A 263 -19.45 -15.19 -0.36
CA ALA A 263 -18.12 -14.67 -0.71
C ALA A 263 -17.99 -13.17 -0.43
N THR A 264 -19.01 -12.38 -0.81
CA THR A 264 -19.04 -10.94 -0.54
C THR A 264 -19.01 -10.67 0.96
N LEU A 265 -19.86 -11.35 1.73
CA LEU A 265 -19.90 -11.19 3.19
C LEU A 265 -18.54 -11.51 3.83
N PHE A 266 -17.89 -12.58 3.39
CA PHE A 266 -16.57 -12.99 3.89
C PHE A 266 -15.52 -11.90 3.64
N VAL A 267 -15.38 -11.44 2.40
CA VAL A 267 -14.38 -10.41 2.03
C VAL A 267 -14.67 -9.09 2.73
N THR A 268 -15.94 -8.65 2.75
CA THR A 268 -16.35 -7.42 3.42
C THR A 268 -16.08 -7.48 4.92
N ALA A 269 -16.34 -8.62 5.58
CA ALA A 269 -16.00 -8.79 6.99
C ALA A 269 -14.49 -8.63 7.25
N GLY A 270 -13.64 -9.23 6.41
CA GLY A 270 -12.19 -9.04 6.47
C GLY A 270 -11.76 -7.57 6.31
N MET A 271 -12.39 -6.84 5.39
CA MET A 271 -12.14 -5.41 5.17
C MET A 271 -12.60 -4.53 6.34
N ILE A 272 -13.78 -4.79 6.92
CA ILE A 272 -14.26 -4.05 8.10
C ILE A 272 -13.31 -4.28 9.27
N GLY A 273 -12.91 -5.54 9.52
CA GLY A 273 -11.89 -5.86 10.51
C GLY A 273 -10.62 -5.07 10.27
N SER A 274 -10.15 -5.03 9.02
CA SER A 274 -8.95 -4.29 8.60
C SER A 274 -9.01 -2.79 8.90
N ILE A 275 -10.15 -2.14 8.63
CA ILE A 275 -10.36 -0.70 8.89
C ILE A 275 -10.32 -0.43 10.40
N ILE A 276 -11.02 -1.24 11.18
CA ILE A 276 -11.03 -1.15 12.66
C ILE A 276 -9.61 -1.35 13.20
N GLY A 277 -8.88 -2.35 12.68
CA GLY A 277 -7.49 -2.62 13.02
C GLY A 277 -6.59 -1.40 12.84
N CYS A 278 -6.63 -0.78 11.65
CA CYS A 278 -5.87 0.45 11.37
C CYS A 278 -6.21 1.58 12.35
N ALA A 279 -7.49 1.78 12.67
CA ALA A 279 -7.93 2.82 13.60
C ALA A 279 -7.44 2.57 15.04
N LEU A 280 -7.38 1.31 15.47
CA LEU A 280 -6.94 0.89 16.80
C LEU A 280 -5.41 0.86 16.97
N ALA A 281 -4.62 1.00 15.89
CA ALA A 281 -3.16 0.93 15.97
C ALA A 281 -2.56 2.01 16.90
N ASN A 282 -3.02 3.26 16.77
CA ASN A 282 -2.54 4.39 17.56
C ASN A 282 -2.78 4.26 19.08
N PRO A 283 -4.01 4.01 19.59
CA PRO A 283 -4.23 3.89 21.03
C PRO A 283 -3.44 2.74 21.66
N VAL A 284 -3.25 1.64 20.94
CA VAL A 284 -2.44 0.49 21.41
C VAL A 284 -0.95 0.87 21.45
N ALA A 285 -0.44 1.50 20.39
CA ALA A 285 0.96 1.93 20.30
C ALA A 285 1.37 2.99 21.33
N LYS A 286 0.41 3.79 21.82
CA LYS A 286 0.66 4.76 22.90
C LYS A 286 0.84 4.11 24.27
N ARG A 287 0.27 2.92 24.49
CA ARG A 287 0.30 2.22 25.80
C ARG A 287 1.43 1.21 25.90
N PHE A 288 1.91 0.70 24.78
CA PHE A 288 2.86 -0.39 24.73
C PHE A 288 3.96 -0.13 23.71
N CYS A 289 5.14 -0.72 23.94
CA CYS A 289 6.25 -0.61 23.00
C CYS A 289 5.86 -1.11 21.60
N LYS A 290 6.05 -0.26 20.58
CA LYS A 290 5.65 -0.54 19.19
C LYS A 290 6.24 -1.82 18.60
N ILE A 291 7.41 -2.28 19.06
CA ILE A 291 8.04 -3.52 18.58
C ILE A 291 7.30 -4.72 19.17
N LYS A 292 7.07 -4.72 20.48
CA LYS A 292 6.36 -5.80 21.19
C LYS A 292 4.93 -5.92 20.69
N VAL A 293 4.24 -4.79 20.49
CA VAL A 293 2.89 -4.77 19.89
C VAL A 293 2.93 -5.39 18.50
N TYR A 294 3.86 -4.97 17.64
CA TYR A 294 3.95 -5.49 16.28
C TYR A 294 4.19 -7.00 16.24
N ILE A 295 5.13 -7.52 17.06
CA ILE A 295 5.40 -8.96 17.19
C ILE A 295 4.15 -9.71 17.71
N GLY A 296 3.51 -9.18 18.76
CA GLY A 296 2.31 -9.78 19.34
C GLY A 296 1.16 -9.86 18.34
N LEU A 297 0.92 -8.79 17.56
CA LEU A 297 -0.09 -8.78 16.50
C LEU A 297 0.18 -9.85 15.44
N GLN A 298 1.43 -10.04 15.03
CA GLN A 298 1.79 -11.08 14.06
C GLN A 298 1.58 -12.49 14.62
N ILE A 299 1.92 -12.72 15.89
CA ILE A 299 1.67 -14.01 16.55
C ILE A 299 0.17 -14.27 16.65
N ILE A 300 -0.64 -13.27 17.05
CA ILE A 300 -2.10 -13.39 17.10
C ILE A 300 -2.66 -13.71 15.71
N SER A 301 -2.23 -12.97 14.67
CA SER A 301 -2.64 -13.24 13.29
C SER A 301 -2.29 -14.67 12.86
N ALA A 302 -1.10 -15.17 13.19
CA ALA A 302 -0.70 -16.54 12.90
C ALA A 302 -1.58 -17.57 13.65
N CYS A 303 -1.83 -17.35 14.94
CA CYS A 303 -2.72 -18.20 15.73
C CYS A 303 -4.13 -18.26 15.12
N LEU A 304 -4.69 -17.12 14.70
CA LEU A 304 -6.00 -17.07 14.05
C LEU A 304 -6.03 -17.84 12.73
N CYS A 305 -4.95 -17.79 11.95
CA CYS A 305 -4.83 -18.61 10.75
C CYS A 305 -4.79 -20.11 11.10
N VAL A 306 -4.01 -20.51 12.11
CA VAL A 306 -3.90 -21.91 12.56
C VAL A 306 -5.24 -22.41 13.11
N VAL A 307 -5.95 -21.62 13.90
CA VAL A 307 -7.30 -21.96 14.37
C VAL A 307 -8.25 -22.16 13.19
N ASN A 308 -8.17 -21.28 12.18
CA ASN A 308 -9.00 -21.39 10.98
C ASN A 308 -8.74 -22.68 10.17
N PHE A 309 -7.54 -23.27 10.27
CA PHE A 309 -7.23 -24.55 9.63
C PHE A 309 -8.10 -25.71 10.17
N PHE A 310 -8.53 -25.63 11.43
CA PHE A 310 -9.33 -26.68 12.08
C PHE A 310 -10.84 -26.40 12.02
N ILE A 311 -11.28 -25.32 11.38
CA ILE A 311 -12.70 -25.00 11.27
C ILE A 311 -13.36 -25.88 10.22
N PRO A 312 -14.41 -26.64 10.56
CA PRO A 312 -15.13 -27.45 9.60
C PRO A 312 -15.97 -26.57 8.66
N TYR A 313 -16.28 -27.08 7.47
CA TYR A 313 -16.92 -26.30 6.40
C TYR A 313 -18.35 -25.83 6.74
N ASP A 314 -19.04 -26.53 7.64
CA ASP A 314 -20.38 -26.21 8.13
C ASP A 314 -20.38 -25.04 9.13
N ALA A 315 -19.26 -24.81 9.83
CA ALA A 315 -19.06 -23.70 10.75
C ALA A 315 -18.64 -22.39 10.05
N TRP A 316 -19.27 -22.06 8.92
CA TRP A 316 -18.90 -20.93 8.06
C TRP A 316 -18.97 -19.56 8.75
N TYR A 317 -19.88 -19.35 9.72
CA TYR A 317 -19.90 -18.13 10.55
C TYR A 317 -18.63 -17.99 11.41
N ALA A 318 -18.06 -19.10 11.89
CA ALA A 318 -16.79 -19.09 12.63
C ALA A 318 -15.64 -18.71 11.69
N ALA A 319 -15.63 -19.23 10.45
CA ALA A 319 -14.64 -18.86 9.45
C ALA A 319 -14.69 -17.37 9.08
N ILE A 320 -15.89 -16.78 8.92
CA ILE A 320 -16.06 -15.34 8.70
C ILE A 320 -15.53 -14.55 9.91
N SER A 321 -15.88 -14.96 11.13
CA SER A 321 -15.45 -14.29 12.36
C SER A 321 -13.93 -14.31 12.51
N LEU A 322 -13.28 -15.44 12.21
CA LEU A 322 -11.82 -15.56 12.21
C LEU A 322 -11.16 -14.72 11.12
N HIS A 323 -11.78 -14.61 9.94
CA HIS A 323 -11.26 -13.76 8.88
C HIS A 323 -11.37 -12.27 9.23
N PHE A 324 -12.49 -11.84 9.84
CA PHE A 324 -12.64 -10.51 10.43
C PHE A 324 -11.54 -10.22 11.46
N LEU A 325 -11.35 -11.13 12.44
CA LEU A 325 -10.35 -10.97 13.48
C LEU A 325 -8.94 -10.94 12.90
N TRP A 326 -8.64 -11.81 11.93
CA TRP A 326 -7.34 -11.81 11.27
C TRP A 326 -7.08 -10.48 10.56
N GLY A 327 -8.07 -9.96 9.81
CA GLY A 327 -7.99 -8.65 9.18
C GLY A 327 -7.73 -7.53 10.19
N LEU A 328 -8.43 -7.56 11.33
CA LEU A 328 -8.25 -6.62 12.43
C LEU A 328 -6.82 -6.61 12.98
N PHE A 329 -6.29 -7.76 13.39
CA PHE A 329 -4.98 -7.81 14.02
C PHE A 329 -3.84 -7.59 13.00
N LEU A 330 -3.98 -8.13 11.79
CA LEU A 330 -2.96 -7.96 10.76
C LEU A 330 -2.85 -6.48 10.36
N GLN A 331 -3.98 -5.80 10.11
CA GLN A 331 -3.95 -4.42 9.62
C GLN A 331 -3.70 -3.39 10.73
N MET A 332 -3.93 -3.74 11.99
CA MET A 332 -3.40 -2.96 13.11
C MET A 332 -1.86 -2.85 13.06
N ALA A 333 -1.17 -3.85 12.51
CA ALA A 333 0.27 -3.82 12.34
C ALA A 333 0.73 -2.89 11.20
N THR A 334 -0.14 -2.55 10.24
CA THR A 334 0.26 -1.79 9.04
C THR A 334 0.70 -0.36 9.37
N PRO A 335 -0.04 0.47 10.14
CA PRO A 335 0.44 1.79 10.57
C PRO A 335 1.77 1.75 11.33
N LEU A 336 1.99 0.69 12.13
CA LEU A 336 3.23 0.47 12.87
C LEU A 336 4.41 0.16 11.95
N LEU A 337 4.22 -0.62 10.88
CA LEU A 337 5.27 -0.87 9.89
C LEU A 337 5.71 0.45 9.25
N TRP A 338 4.75 1.27 8.82
CA TRP A 338 5.04 2.54 8.14
C TRP A 338 5.61 3.62 9.06
N SER A 339 5.29 3.60 10.35
CA SER A 339 5.95 4.49 11.32
C SER A 339 7.41 4.08 11.56
N LYS A 340 7.70 2.77 11.61
CA LYS A 340 9.07 2.24 11.78
C LYS A 340 10.01 2.64 10.65
N ILE A 341 9.49 2.87 9.42
CA ILE A 341 10.29 3.37 8.30
C ILE A 341 10.91 4.73 8.66
N ALA A 342 10.13 5.63 9.26
CA ALA A 342 10.64 6.93 9.70
C ALA A 342 11.68 6.81 10.83
N ASP A 343 11.51 5.85 11.74
CA ASP A 343 12.50 5.57 12.79
C ASP A 343 13.83 5.05 12.19
N VAL A 344 13.74 4.24 11.14
CA VAL A 344 14.90 3.77 10.37
C VAL A 344 15.59 4.90 9.62
N VAL A 345 14.85 5.91 9.17
CA VAL A 345 15.42 7.12 8.56
C VAL A 345 16.23 7.89 9.59
N ASP A 346 15.68 8.11 10.79
CA ASP A 346 16.39 8.80 11.87
C ASP A 346 17.65 8.01 12.30
N TYR A 347 17.54 6.69 12.45
CA TYR A 347 18.71 5.82 12.71
C TYR A 347 19.75 5.86 11.59
N GLY A 348 19.29 5.86 10.33
CA GLY A 348 20.16 5.95 9.17
C GLY A 348 20.94 7.26 9.13
N GLU A 349 20.29 8.38 9.45
CA GLU A 349 20.94 9.68 9.59
C GLU A 349 21.98 9.67 10.71
N PHE A 350 21.63 9.13 11.89
CA PHE A 350 22.58 9.00 13.00
C PHE A 350 23.81 8.16 12.64
N LYS A 351 23.61 7.04 11.93
CA LYS A 351 24.70 6.11 11.58
C LYS A 351 25.57 6.60 10.41
N THR A 352 24.99 7.31 9.45
CA THR A 352 25.66 7.64 8.17
C THR A 352 25.89 9.14 7.95
N GLY A 353 25.30 10.00 8.79
CA GLY A 353 25.28 11.45 8.61
C GLY A 353 24.38 11.93 7.48
N LEU A 354 23.64 11.03 6.81
CA LEU A 354 22.81 11.33 5.65
C LEU A 354 21.34 11.03 5.94
N ARG A 355 20.50 12.08 5.88
CA ARG A 355 19.03 11.91 5.93
C ARG A 355 18.50 11.57 4.54
N MET A 356 17.98 10.36 4.38
CA MET A 356 17.53 9.81 3.09
C MET A 356 16.09 9.31 3.21
N THR A 357 15.15 10.21 3.55
CA THR A 357 13.77 9.82 3.84
C THR A 357 13.11 9.24 2.60
N GLY A 358 13.14 9.98 1.48
CA GLY A 358 12.55 9.57 0.22
C GLY A 358 13.11 8.24 -0.28
N LEU A 359 14.44 8.09 -0.32
CA LEU A 359 15.09 6.86 -0.78
C LEU A 359 14.80 5.66 0.14
N THR A 360 14.73 5.85 1.46
CA THR A 360 14.41 4.77 2.40
C THR A 360 12.95 4.32 2.20
N TYR A 361 12.01 5.27 2.11
CA TYR A 361 10.60 4.97 1.87
C TYR A 361 10.39 4.25 0.53
N SER A 362 10.99 4.74 -0.56
CA SER A 362 10.85 4.11 -1.87
C SER A 362 11.47 2.72 -1.92
N THR A 363 12.60 2.50 -1.24
CA THR A 363 13.21 1.16 -1.17
C THR A 363 12.32 0.18 -0.42
N VAL A 364 11.76 0.56 0.72
CA VAL A 364 10.81 -0.30 1.45
C VAL A 364 9.56 -0.57 0.61
N VAL A 365 9.02 0.45 -0.08
CA VAL A 365 7.87 0.31 -0.99
C VAL A 365 8.18 -0.63 -2.17
N PHE A 366 9.37 -0.58 -2.72
CA PHE A 366 9.80 -1.53 -3.75
C PHE A 366 9.74 -2.97 -3.23
N PHE A 367 10.27 -3.24 -2.03
CA PHE A 367 10.21 -4.58 -1.43
C PHE A 367 8.79 -4.99 -1.00
N ILE A 368 7.93 -4.05 -0.62
CA ILE A 368 6.48 -4.28 -0.46
C ILE A 368 5.90 -4.83 -1.78
N LYS A 369 6.17 -4.17 -2.92
CA LYS A 369 5.69 -4.62 -4.25
C LYS A 369 6.19 -6.03 -4.60
N VAL A 370 7.46 -6.34 -4.29
CA VAL A 370 8.01 -7.70 -4.47
C VAL A 370 7.24 -8.70 -3.62
N GLY A 371 6.98 -8.40 -2.34
CA GLY A 371 6.17 -9.26 -1.47
C GLY A 371 4.76 -9.52 -2.01
N LEU A 372 4.09 -8.48 -2.53
CA LEU A 372 2.77 -8.59 -3.16
C LEU A 372 2.81 -9.53 -4.39
N ALA A 373 3.80 -9.35 -5.27
CA ALA A 373 3.95 -10.16 -6.47
C ALA A 373 4.21 -11.64 -6.13
N LEU A 374 5.10 -11.91 -5.17
CA LEU A 374 5.38 -13.26 -4.70
C LEU A 374 4.15 -13.92 -4.07
N GLY A 375 3.36 -13.18 -3.28
CA GLY A 375 2.15 -13.72 -2.67
C GLY A 375 1.12 -14.17 -3.69
N GLY A 376 0.89 -13.37 -4.73
CA GLY A 376 -0.01 -13.72 -5.83
C GLY A 376 0.51 -14.89 -6.67
N ALA A 377 1.80 -14.87 -7.02
CA ALA A 377 2.43 -15.94 -7.80
C ALA A 377 2.41 -17.28 -7.06
N LEU A 378 2.76 -17.30 -5.78
CA LEU A 378 2.72 -18.51 -4.96
C LEU A 378 1.30 -19.07 -4.88
N ALA A 379 0.29 -18.24 -4.60
CA ALA A 379 -1.10 -18.68 -4.61
C ALA A 379 -1.51 -19.32 -5.95
N GLY A 380 -1.11 -18.73 -7.08
CA GLY A 380 -1.38 -19.25 -8.42
C GLY A 380 -0.66 -20.56 -8.74
N TRP A 381 0.65 -20.64 -8.51
CA TRP A 381 1.43 -21.86 -8.73
C TRP A 381 0.95 -23.03 -7.88
N LEU A 382 0.49 -22.73 -6.66
CA LEU A 382 -0.06 -23.75 -5.79
C LEU A 382 -1.42 -24.26 -6.28
N LEU A 383 -2.31 -23.39 -6.75
CA LEU A 383 -3.55 -23.83 -7.41
C LEU A 383 -3.25 -24.70 -8.64
N ALA A 384 -2.22 -24.36 -9.42
CA ALA A 384 -1.79 -25.16 -10.56
C ALA A 384 -1.22 -26.52 -10.14
N PHE A 385 -0.43 -26.58 -9.05
CA PHE A 385 0.11 -27.83 -8.50
C PHE A 385 -0.97 -28.84 -8.11
N PHE A 386 -2.09 -28.36 -7.55
CA PHE A 386 -3.25 -29.20 -7.23
C PHE A 386 -4.16 -29.47 -8.44
N ASN A 387 -3.81 -29.02 -9.65
CA ASN A 387 -4.63 -29.13 -10.86
C ASN A 387 -6.03 -28.52 -10.70
N TYR A 388 -6.12 -27.34 -10.09
CA TYR A 388 -7.38 -26.61 -9.94
C TYR A 388 -8.09 -26.43 -11.30
N GLN A 389 -9.35 -26.87 -11.36
CA GLN A 389 -10.25 -26.65 -12.49
C GLN A 389 -11.47 -25.86 -12.04
N ALA A 390 -11.79 -24.78 -12.76
CA ALA A 390 -12.90 -23.92 -12.41
C ALA A 390 -14.24 -24.67 -12.49
N GLY A 391 -15.04 -24.58 -11.44
CA GLY A 391 -16.38 -25.19 -11.39
C GLY A 391 -16.39 -26.69 -11.06
N VAL A 392 -15.23 -27.34 -10.95
CA VAL A 392 -15.12 -28.76 -10.57
C VAL A 392 -14.68 -28.84 -9.12
N PHE A 393 -15.44 -29.54 -8.28
CA PHE A 393 -15.04 -29.81 -6.90
C PHE A 393 -14.02 -30.96 -6.88
N ASN A 394 -12.88 -30.72 -6.26
CA ASN A 394 -11.85 -31.72 -6.01
C ASN A 394 -11.42 -31.64 -4.53
N PRO A 395 -11.56 -32.72 -3.73
CA PRO A 395 -11.17 -32.75 -2.33
C PRO A 395 -9.69 -32.39 -2.07
N ASP A 396 -8.77 -32.86 -2.93
CA ASP A 396 -7.33 -32.61 -2.78
C ASP A 396 -7.02 -31.12 -3.01
N VAL A 397 -7.69 -30.51 -3.98
CA VAL A 397 -7.61 -29.07 -4.24
C VAL A 397 -8.18 -28.27 -3.08
N ALA A 398 -9.32 -28.70 -2.51
CA ALA A 398 -9.92 -28.05 -1.35
C ALA A 398 -8.99 -28.10 -0.13
N GLN A 399 -8.37 -29.26 0.16
CA GLN A 399 -7.38 -29.39 1.23
C GLN A 399 -6.13 -28.54 0.97
N GLY A 400 -5.64 -28.51 -0.27
CA GLY A 400 -4.56 -27.63 -0.69
C GLY A 400 -4.89 -26.15 -0.42
N ILE A 401 -6.11 -25.72 -0.80
CA ILE A 401 -6.59 -24.36 -0.53
C ILE A 401 -6.63 -24.08 0.98
N VAL A 402 -7.15 -24.99 1.81
CA VAL A 402 -7.17 -24.82 3.28
C VAL A 402 -5.76 -24.67 3.84
N ALA A 403 -4.85 -25.58 3.48
CA ALA A 403 -3.46 -25.54 3.94
C ALA A 403 -2.79 -24.21 3.58
N LEU A 404 -3.02 -23.70 2.38
CA LEU A 404 -2.34 -22.50 1.90
C LEU A 404 -3.01 -21.21 2.39
N PHE A 405 -4.33 -21.20 2.48
CA PHE A 405 -5.10 -20.08 3.02
C PHE A 405 -4.83 -19.87 4.52
N CYS A 406 -4.58 -20.96 5.26
CA CYS A 406 -4.36 -20.92 6.70
C CYS A 406 -2.87 -20.97 7.05
N ILE A 407 -2.13 -22.01 6.66
CA ILE A 407 -0.75 -22.20 7.12
C ILE A 407 0.21 -21.23 6.45
N GLY A 408 0.04 -20.93 5.16
CA GLY A 408 0.92 -20.02 4.44
C GLY A 408 1.06 -18.64 5.11
N PRO A 409 -0.05 -17.91 5.37
CA PRO A 409 -0.03 -16.64 6.07
C PRO A 409 0.43 -16.76 7.53
N ALA A 410 0.16 -17.88 8.21
CA ALA A 410 0.69 -18.14 9.55
C ALA A 410 2.22 -18.22 9.56
N VAL A 411 2.81 -18.98 8.64
CA VAL A 411 4.27 -19.10 8.48
C VAL A 411 4.88 -17.74 8.18
N ALA A 412 4.27 -16.95 7.30
CA ALA A 412 4.71 -15.59 7.01
C ALA A 412 4.67 -14.69 8.27
N SER A 413 3.56 -14.66 9.01
CA SER A 413 3.45 -13.86 10.23
C SER A 413 4.42 -14.30 11.33
N ILE A 414 4.64 -15.61 11.51
CA ILE A 414 5.66 -16.13 12.43
C ILE A 414 7.07 -15.72 11.96
N GLY A 415 7.35 -15.82 10.65
CA GLY A 415 8.59 -15.37 10.04
C GLY A 415 8.86 -13.89 10.34
N VAL A 416 7.85 -13.03 10.18
CA VAL A 416 7.94 -11.61 10.55
C VAL A 416 8.24 -11.44 12.04
N ALA A 417 7.55 -12.17 12.92
CA ALA A 417 7.80 -12.12 14.36
C ALA A 417 9.24 -12.51 14.74
N ILE A 418 9.82 -13.49 14.03
CA ILE A 418 11.22 -13.91 14.19
C ILE A 418 12.17 -12.83 13.69
N ILE A 419 11.97 -12.33 12.47
CA ILE A 419 12.83 -11.30 11.84
C ILE A 419 12.84 -10.02 12.69
N MET A 420 11.70 -9.65 13.26
CA MET A 420 11.55 -8.47 14.12
C MET A 420 12.38 -8.55 15.41
N ARG A 421 12.93 -9.71 15.79
CA ARG A 421 13.89 -9.81 16.90
C ARG A 421 15.23 -9.13 16.59
N TRP A 422 15.56 -8.95 15.32
CA TRP A 422 16.74 -8.20 14.88
C TRP A 422 16.50 -6.70 14.75
N TYR A 423 15.25 -6.25 14.94
CA TYR A 423 14.91 -4.84 14.93
C TYR A 423 15.09 -4.23 16.33
N THR A 424 16.00 -3.25 16.45
CA THR A 424 16.45 -2.73 17.76
C THR A 424 15.91 -1.35 18.11
N LEU A 425 15.18 -0.69 17.20
CA LEU A 425 14.73 0.69 17.37
C LEU A 425 13.46 0.79 18.23
N ASP A 426 13.59 0.47 19.51
CA ASP A 426 12.52 0.70 20.49
C ASP A 426 12.31 2.20 20.77
N ASP A 427 11.29 2.53 21.55
CA ASP A 427 10.90 3.93 21.75
C ASP A 427 11.99 4.73 22.49
N GLN A 428 12.72 4.11 23.42
CA GLN A 428 13.83 4.76 24.14
C GLN A 428 15.02 5.01 23.20
N THR A 429 15.37 4.02 22.39
CA THR A 429 16.45 4.10 21.41
C THR A 429 16.15 5.20 20.38
N VAL A 430 14.93 5.24 19.86
CA VAL A 430 14.51 6.28 18.91
C VAL A 430 14.57 7.67 19.53
N VAL A 431 14.08 7.85 20.76
CA VAL A 431 14.18 9.14 21.47
C VAL A 431 15.65 9.56 21.67
N SER A 432 16.52 8.61 22.03
CA SER A 432 17.95 8.90 22.21
C SER A 432 18.62 9.39 20.92
N ILE A 433 18.29 8.75 19.79
CA ILE A 433 18.76 9.11 18.46
C ILE A 433 18.23 10.49 18.07
N GLN A 434 16.95 10.76 18.31
CA GLN A 434 16.33 12.03 17.98
C GLN A 434 16.90 13.19 18.78
N ASN A 435 17.22 12.96 20.07
CA ASN A 435 17.94 13.93 20.89
C ASN A 435 19.34 14.19 20.33
N ALA A 436 20.07 13.16 19.92
CA ALA A 436 21.40 13.29 19.31
C ALA A 436 21.38 14.07 17.98
N LEU A 437 20.28 13.98 17.23
CA LEU A 437 20.05 14.72 15.99
C LEU A 437 19.43 16.12 16.21
N GLY A 438 19.11 16.50 17.45
CA GLY A 438 18.47 17.78 17.78
C GLY A 438 17.04 17.91 17.23
N LEU A 439 16.35 16.80 16.99
CA LEU A 439 15.00 16.77 16.39
C LEU A 439 13.89 16.95 17.43
N THR A 440 14.16 16.69 18.70
CA THR A 440 13.23 16.89 19.81
C THR A 440 13.26 18.35 20.26
N THR A 441 12.11 18.99 20.21
CA THR A 441 11.91 20.25 20.94
C THR A 441 11.86 19.88 22.41
N LYS A 442 12.69 20.52 23.25
CA LYS A 442 12.66 20.37 24.72
C LYS A 442 11.22 20.21 25.19
N THR A 443 10.86 19.02 25.67
CA THR A 443 9.69 18.84 26.51
C THR A 443 9.96 19.65 27.77
N ASN A 444 9.51 20.91 27.77
CA ASN A 444 9.36 21.64 29.01
C ASN A 444 8.40 20.85 29.87
N ASN A 445 8.90 20.37 30.99
CA ASN A 445 8.13 19.94 32.14
C ASN A 445 7.07 21.02 32.46
N ALA A 446 5.82 20.61 32.55
CA ALA A 446 4.81 21.20 33.41
C ALA A 446 3.76 20.14 33.70
#